data_AF-A0A818F6J6-F1
#
_entry.id   AF-A0A818F6J6-F1
#
_cell.length_a   1.000
_cell.length_b   1.000
_cell.length_c   1.000
_cell.angle_alpha   90.00
_cell.angle_beta   90.00
_cell.angle_gamma   90.00
#
_symmetry.space_group_name_H-M   'P 1'
#
loop_
_entity.id
_entity.type
_entity.pdbx_description
1 polymer ?
#
loop_
_entity_poly.entity_id
_entity_poly.type
_entity_poly.pdbx_seq_one_letter_code
_entity_poly.pdbx_strand_id
1 'polypeptide(L)' 'IPIRSSLDASLTQQYAALIKSLSDKARSTIREIDPANELVFFRMRTKKHEILVAPGIC' A
#
# COMPACT_ATOMS: atom_id res chain seq x y z
N ILE A 1 -6.84 8.02 5.11
CA ILE A 1 -7.98 8.73 4.51
C ILE A 1 -7.58 9.08 3.07
N PRO A 2 -8.37 8.71 2.05
CA PRO A 2 -8.06 9.01 0.66
C PRO A 2 -8.22 10.51 0.35
N ILE A 3 -7.26 11.10 -0.36
CA ILE A 3 -7.26 12.55 -0.71
C ILE A 3 -7.81 12.78 -2.12
N ARG A 4 -7.47 11.90 -3.07
CA ARG A 4 -8.04 11.86 -4.43
C ARG A 4 -8.18 10.40 -4.86
N SER A 5 -9.26 10.07 -5.55
CA SER A 5 -9.44 8.78 -6.23
C SER A 5 -10.24 8.95 -7.52
N SER A 6 -10.03 8.02 -8.45
CA SER A 6 -10.85 7.88 -9.67
C SER A 6 -11.90 6.78 -9.53
N LEU A 7 -12.04 6.20 -8.33
CA LEU A 7 -12.97 5.12 -8.00
C LEU A 7 -14.14 5.68 -7.18
N ASP A 8 -15.24 4.93 -7.13
CA ASP A 8 -16.38 5.25 -6.26
C ASP A 8 -15.94 5.45 -4.80
N ALA A 9 -16.59 6.34 -4.07
CA ALA A 9 -16.20 6.72 -2.71
C ALA A 9 -16.20 5.51 -1.74
N SER A 10 -17.19 4.61 -1.86
CA SER A 10 -17.30 3.43 -1.00
C SER A 10 -16.16 2.44 -1.23
N LEU A 11 -15.87 2.16 -2.51
CA LEU A 11 -14.75 1.29 -2.88
C LEU A 11 -13.42 1.94 -2.50
N THR A 12 -13.26 3.24 -2.73
CA THR A 12 -12.05 3.98 -2.39
C THR A 12 -11.72 3.84 -0.90
N GLN A 13 -12.71 4.00 -0.03
CA GLN A 13 -12.49 3.91 1.41
C GLN A 13 -12.08 2.49 1.84
N GLN A 14 -12.71 1.45 1.28
CA GLN A 14 -12.33 0.06 1.54
C GLN A 14 -10.92 -0.25 1.04
N TYR A 15 -10.61 0.09 -0.21
CA TYR A 15 -9.28 -0.15 -0.79
C TYR A 15 -8.19 0.62 -0.03
N ALA A 16 -8.43 1.88 0.32
CA ALA A 16 -7.47 2.68 1.08
C ALA A 16 -7.17 2.05 2.45
N ALA A 17 -8.18 1.55 3.17
CA ALA A 17 -7.99 0.90 4.45
C ALA A 17 -7.21 -0.43 4.33
N LEU A 18 -7.59 -1.28 3.36
CA LEU A 18 -6.95 -2.57 3.13
C LEU A 18 -5.50 -2.42 2.68
N ILE A 19 -5.24 -1.55 1.70
CA ILE A 19 -3.89 -1.31 1.18
C ILE A 19 -3.01 -0.67 2.25
N LYS A 20 -3.55 0.23 3.07
CA LYS A 20 -2.80 0.81 4.19
C LYS A 20 -2.36 -0.26 5.19
N SER A 21 -3.28 -1.11 5.64
CA SER A 21 -2.96 -2.20 6.58
C SER A 21 -1.93 -3.19 5.99
N LEU A 22 -2.07 -3.53 4.71
CA LEU A 22 -1.12 -4.39 4.00
C LEU A 22 0.27 -3.77 3.92
N SER A 23 0.34 -2.47 3.59
CA SER A 23 1.62 -1.75 3.46
C SER A 23 2.33 -1.63 4.80
N ASP A 24 1.58 -1.38 5.88
CA ASP A 24 2.16 -1.31 7.23
C ASP A 24 2.73 -2.67 7.66
N LYS A 25 2.02 -3.77 7.37
CA LYS A 25 2.53 -5.14 7.60
C LYS A 25 3.76 -5.45 6.76
N ALA A 26 3.72 -5.15 5.46
CA ALA A 26 4.86 -5.37 4.57
C ALA A 26 6.10 -4.60 5.05
N ARG A 27 5.92 -3.35 5.49
CA ARG A 27 7.00 -2.54 6.08
C ARG A 27 7.54 -3.18 7.35
N SER A 28 6.70 -3.66 8.25
CA SER A 28 7.15 -4.35 9.47
C SER A 28 7.92 -5.62 9.15
N THR A 29 7.44 -6.46 8.23
CA THR A 29 8.14 -7.69 7.83
C THR A 29 9.49 -7.40 7.18
N ILE A 30 9.60 -6.37 6.35
CA ILE A 30 10.90 -5.98 5.77
C ILE A 30 11.85 -5.50 6.88
N ARG A 31 11.37 -4.71 7.85
CA ARG A 31 12.18 -4.28 8.99
C ARG A 31 12.61 -5.43 9.91
N GLU A 32 11.82 -6.49 10.02
CA GLU A 32 12.18 -7.71 10.75
C GLU A 32 13.28 -8.50 10.04
N ILE A 33 13.30 -8.50 8.70
CA ILE A 33 14.33 -9.16 7.90
C ILE A 33 15.61 -8.34 7.86
N ASP A 34 15.48 -7.04 7.57
CA ASP A 34 16.58 -6.09 7.51
C ASP A 34 16.12 -4.72 8.03
N PRO A 35 16.54 -4.31 9.24
CA PRO A 35 16.13 -3.04 9.83
C PRO A 35 16.70 -1.82 9.10
N ALA A 36 17.73 -1.98 8.26
CA ALA A 36 18.30 -0.90 7.45
C ALA A 36 17.57 -0.70 6.11
N ASN A 37 16.68 -1.62 5.74
CA ASN A 37 15.97 -1.57 4.46
C ASN A 37 14.61 -0.90 4.61
N GLU A 38 14.34 0.09 3.76
CA GLU A 38 13.08 0.82 3.75
C GLU A 38 12.22 0.44 2.55
N LEU A 39 10.92 0.27 2.79
CA LEU A 39 9.96 -0.02 1.73
C LEU A 39 9.75 1.25 0.87
N VAL A 40 10.45 1.34 -0.27
CA VAL A 40 10.31 2.46 -1.22
C VAL A 40 9.14 2.26 -2.18
N PHE A 41 8.92 1.02 -2.63
CA PHE A 41 7.88 0.70 -3.60
C PHE A 41 7.37 -0.72 -3.42
N PHE A 42 6.05 -0.88 -3.53
CA PHE A 42 5.38 -2.18 -3.46
C PHE A 42 4.44 -2.34 -4.66
N ARG A 43 4.68 -3.37 -5.47
CA ARG A 43 3.87 -3.69 -6.65
C ARG A 43 3.16 -5.02 -6.44
N MET A 44 1.83 -5.00 -6.46
CA MET A 44 1.00 -6.18 -6.35
C MET A 44 0.17 -6.36 -7.62
N ARG A 45 0.44 -7.43 -8.37
CA ARG A 45 -0.33 -7.80 -9.57
C ARG A 45 -1.34 -8.89 -9.22
N THR A 46 -2.60 -8.64 -9.55
CA THR A 46 -3.66 -9.65 -9.53
C THR A 46 -4.09 -9.98 -10.96
N LYS A 47 -4.95 -10.99 -11.15
CA LYS A 47 -5.47 -11.35 -12.48
C LYS A 47 -6.26 -10.23 -13.15
N LYS A 48 -6.95 -9.39 -12.38
CA LYS A 48 -7.83 -8.33 -12.89
C LYS A 48 -7.23 -6.92 -12.77
N HIS A 49 -6.40 -6.70 -11.75
CA HIS A 49 -5.91 -5.36 -11.40
C HIS A 49 -4.45 -5.39 -10.96
N GLU A 50 -3.78 -4.27 -11.18
CA GLU A 50 -2.45 -4.01 -10.67
C GLU A 50 -2.50 -2.86 -9.67
N ILE A 51 -1.87 -3.05 -8.51
CA ILE A 51 -1.83 -2.10 -7.42
C ILE A 51 -0.36 -1.73 -7.18
N LEU A 52 -0.06 -0.46 -7.38
CA LEU A 52 1.25 0.13 -7.16
C LEU A 52 1.14 1.03 -5.94
N VAL A 53 1.95 0.75 -4.92
CA VAL A 53 1.94 1.49 -3.65
C VAL A 53 3.32 2.06 -3.42
N ALA A 54 3.39 3.39 -3.34
CA ALA A 54 4.56 4.11 -2.87
C ALA A 54 4.22 4.68 -1.50
N PRO A 55 4.75 4.12 -0.40
CA PRO A 55 4.69 4.74 0.90
C PRO A 55 5.67 5.91 0.86
N GLY A 56 5.20 7.05 0.36
CA GLY A 56 6.04 8.25 0.21
C GLY A 56 6.68 8.63 1.54
N ILE A 57 8.01 8.75 1.53
CA ILE A 57 8.75 9.53 2.50
C ILE A 57 8.31 10.98 2.26
N CYS A 58 7.53 11.53 3.20
CA CYS A 58 7.32 12.96 3.29
C CYS A 58 8.42 13.56 4.17
#